data_AF-A0A956SZK8-F1
#
_entry.id   AF-A0A956SZK8-F1
#
_cell.length_a   1.000
_cell.length_b   1.000
_cell.length_c   1.000
_cell.angle_alpha   90.00
_cell.angle_beta   90.00
_cell.angle_gamma   90.00
#
_symmetry.space_group_name_H-M   'P 1'
#
loop_
_entity.id
_entity.type
_entity.pdbx_description
1 polymer ?
#
loop_
_entity_poly.entity_id
_entity_poly.type
_entity_poly.pdbx_seq_one_letter_code
_entity_poly.pdbx_strand_id
1 'polypeptide(L)'
;MTTGTIVTPTPQQGEVRYIKELETERDVESTKHVKLNQILATSICGNDITSSCLYVSAFCALYAGPYAPLSLLLVAAVLFLFRRVYGEVGTALPLNGGAYNVLLNTTSKRFASLAACLTILSYIATAVISAYEAMHYAHQIWRGLHVIPATILLLSLFA
;
A
#
# COMPACT_ATOMS: atom_id res chain seq x y z
N MET A 1 48.22 26.98 13.92
CA MET A 1 47.43 25.73 13.92
C MET A 1 46.10 26.06 13.30
N THR A 2 45.96 25.79 12.01
CA THR A 2 44.86 26.30 11.18
C THR A 2 43.84 25.17 11.00
N THR A 3 42.66 25.34 11.58
CA THR A 3 41.52 24.43 11.44
C THR A 3 40.98 24.54 10.01
N GLY A 4 41.29 23.55 9.18
CA GLY A 4 40.75 23.45 7.83
C GLY A 4 39.35 22.86 7.84
N THR A 5 38.36 23.69 7.54
CA THR A 5 36.99 23.27 7.22
C THR A 5 37.03 22.42 5.95
N ILE A 6 36.72 21.12 6.06
CA ILE A 6 36.54 20.25 4.88
C ILE A 6 35.18 20.60 4.27
N VAL A 7 35.19 21.49 3.28
CA VAL A 7 34.04 21.74 2.41
C VAL A 7 34.03 20.62 1.37
N THR A 8 33.07 19.69 1.46
CA THR A 8 32.82 18.73 0.37
C THR A 8 32.19 19.47 -0.81
N PRO A 9 32.80 19.46 -2.00
CA PRO A 9 32.23 20.13 -3.16
C PRO A 9 30.98 19.39 -3.64
N THR A 10 29.98 20.15 -4.08
CA THR A 10 28.75 19.64 -4.72
C THR A 10 29.14 18.85 -5.98
N PRO A 11 28.59 17.65 -6.22
CA PRO A 11 29.03 16.79 -7.32
C PRO A 11 28.78 17.47 -8.67
N GLN A 12 29.84 17.58 -9.48
CA GLN A 12 29.74 18.10 -10.84
C GLN A 12 29.45 16.96 -11.82
N GLN A 13 28.50 17.21 -12.72
CA GLN A 13 28.03 16.25 -13.70
C GLN A 13 29.17 15.90 -14.67
N GLY A 14 29.72 14.68 -14.56
CA GLY A 14 30.83 14.19 -15.39
C GLY A 14 32.05 13.67 -14.60
N GLU A 15 32.02 13.69 -13.27
CA GLU A 15 33.10 13.14 -12.44
C GLU A 15 33.16 11.60 -12.52
N VAL A 16 34.32 11.06 -12.93
CA VAL A 16 34.59 9.62 -12.95
C VAL A 16 35.02 9.20 -11.55
N ARG A 17 34.10 8.65 -10.76
CA ARG A 17 34.39 8.10 -9.43
C ARG A 17 34.80 6.63 -9.51
N TYR A 18 35.81 6.25 -8.72
CA TYR A 18 36.23 4.86 -8.63
C TYR A 18 35.24 4.05 -7.79
N ILE A 19 35.04 2.77 -8.13
CA ILE A 19 34.06 1.88 -7.48
C ILE A 19 34.25 1.85 -5.95
N LYS A 20 35.50 1.92 -5.48
CA LYS A 20 35.86 1.96 -4.05
C LYS A 20 35.36 3.21 -3.32
N GLU A 21 35.36 4.36 -3.99
CA GLU A 21 34.89 5.64 -3.41
C GLU A 21 33.35 5.65 -3.35
N LEU A 22 32.69 5.07 -4.35
CA LEU A 22 31.24 4.85 -4.35
C LEU A 22 30.79 3.82 -3.30
N GLU A 23 31.61 2.82 -3.00
CA GLU A 23 31.36 1.89 -1.87
C GLU A 23 31.54 2.59 -0.53
N THR A 24 32.61 3.38 -0.39
CA THR A 24 32.91 4.11 0.86
C THR A 24 31.82 5.13 1.20
N GLU A 25 31.23 5.83 0.22
CA GLU A 25 30.06 6.69 0.45
C GLU A 25 28.76 5.91 0.67
N ARG A 26 28.54 4.80 -0.06
CA ARG A 26 27.35 3.95 0.15
C ARG A 26 27.33 3.29 1.53
N ASP A 27 28.49 2.97 2.09
CA ASP A 27 28.61 2.39 3.43
C ASP A 27 28.29 3.42 4.54
N VAL A 28 28.43 4.72 4.26
CA VAL A 28 28.10 5.81 5.19
C VAL A 28 26.59 6.11 5.20
N GLU A 29 25.86 5.79 4.13
CA GLU A 29 24.41 5.99 4.03
C GLU A 29 23.58 4.72 4.32
N SER A 30 24.14 3.75 5.06
CA SER A 30 23.36 2.63 5.61
C SER A 30 22.56 3.11 6.82
N THR A 31 21.53 3.93 6.57
CA THR A 31 20.51 4.22 7.57
C THR A 31 19.85 2.88 7.91
N LYS A 32 20.12 2.37 9.12
CA LYS A 32 19.64 1.07 9.59
C LYS A 32 18.13 0.99 9.36
N HIS A 33 17.70 0.27 8.32
CA HIS A 33 16.28 0.16 7.98
C HIS A 33 15.53 -0.44 9.19
N VAL A 34 14.66 0.36 9.79
CA VAL A 34 13.80 -0.10 10.89
C VAL A 34 12.77 -1.07 10.28
N LYS A 35 12.93 -2.36 10.58
CA LYS A 35 11.95 -3.38 10.17
C LYS A 35 10.70 -3.26 11.04
N LEU A 36 9.54 -3.41 10.43
CA LEU A 36 8.30 -3.58 11.19
C LEU A 36 8.36 -4.90 11.97
N ASN A 37 7.93 -4.87 13.23
CA ASN A 37 7.66 -6.10 13.97
C ASN A 37 6.47 -6.85 13.33
N GLN A 38 6.43 -8.16 13.47
CA GLN A 38 5.39 -9.05 12.97
C GLN A 38 3.98 -8.59 13.37
N ILE A 39 3.80 -8.12 14.60
CA ILE A 39 2.49 -7.62 15.08
C ILE A 39 2.06 -6.39 14.30
N LEU A 40 2.96 -5.41 14.12
CA LEU A 40 2.68 -4.18 13.39
C LEU A 40 2.43 -4.46 11.89
N ALA A 41 3.23 -5.34 11.29
CA ALA A 41 3.03 -5.75 9.90
C ALA A 41 1.67 -6.47 9.73
N THR A 42 1.30 -7.33 10.68
CA THR A 42 0.02 -8.06 10.68
C THR A 42 -1.15 -7.12 10.91
N SER A 43 -1.02 -6.12 11.78
CA SER A 43 -2.11 -5.16 12.03
C SER A 43 -2.37 -4.25 10.83
N ILE A 44 -1.33 -3.83 10.11
CA ILE A 44 -1.48 -3.02 8.89
C ILE A 44 -2.19 -3.84 7.80
N CYS A 45 -1.68 -5.04 7.52
CA CYS A 45 -2.27 -5.93 6.51
C CYS A 45 -3.69 -6.37 6.90
N GLY A 46 -3.90 -6.72 8.18
CA GLY A 46 -5.19 -7.10 8.71
C GLY A 46 -6.23 -5.98 8.59
N ASN A 47 -5.84 -4.73 8.88
CA ASN A 47 -6.73 -3.60 8.69
C ASN A 47 -7.14 -3.41 7.22
N ASP A 48 -6.20 -3.52 6.27
CA ASP A 48 -6.49 -3.37 4.83
C ASP A 48 -7.51 -4.42 4.33
N ILE A 49 -7.32 -5.69 4.71
CA ILE A 49 -8.21 -6.79 4.33
C ILE A 49 -9.55 -6.71 5.06
N THR A 50 -9.53 -6.53 6.39
CA THR A 50 -10.75 -6.55 7.21
C THR A 50 -11.64 -5.34 6.93
N SER A 51 -11.06 -4.15 6.73
CA SER A 51 -11.82 -2.96 6.34
C SER A 51 -12.60 -3.21 5.05
N SER A 52 -11.96 -3.87 4.07
CA SER A 52 -12.59 -4.23 2.80
C SER A 52 -13.74 -5.22 2.95
N CYS A 53 -13.59 -6.24 3.80
CA CYS A 53 -14.65 -7.21 4.07
C CYS A 53 -15.89 -6.59 4.72
N LEU A 54 -15.72 -5.60 5.62
CA LEU A 54 -16.84 -5.00 6.35
C LEU A 54 -17.81 -4.29 5.41
N TYR A 55 -17.30 -3.46 4.49
CA TYR A 55 -18.18 -2.76 3.58
C TYR A 55 -18.75 -3.66 2.48
N VAL A 56 -17.95 -4.60 1.96
CA VAL A 56 -18.44 -5.63 1.02
C VAL A 56 -19.56 -6.46 1.65
N SER A 57 -19.49 -6.76 2.96
CA SER A 57 -20.54 -7.51 3.65
C SER A 57 -21.89 -6.79 3.63
N ALA A 58 -21.89 -5.45 3.74
CA ALA A 58 -23.09 -4.64 3.64
C ALA A 58 -23.69 -4.68 2.22
N PHE A 59 -22.86 -4.56 1.18
CA PHE A 59 -23.31 -4.72 -0.20
C PHE A 59 -23.84 -6.13 -0.50
N CYS A 60 -23.16 -7.17 -0.02
CA CYS A 60 -23.64 -8.54 -0.16
C CYS A 60 -25.00 -8.73 0.53
N ALA A 61 -25.17 -8.19 1.74
CA ALA A 61 -26.45 -8.24 2.45
C ALA A 61 -27.55 -7.46 1.69
N LEU A 62 -27.23 -6.30 1.13
CA LEU A 62 -28.17 -5.46 0.40
C LEU A 62 -28.70 -6.14 -0.87
N TYR A 63 -27.82 -6.77 -1.66
CA TYR A 63 -28.18 -7.34 -2.96
C TYR A 63 -28.51 -8.83 -2.93
N ALA A 64 -27.77 -9.63 -2.16
CA ALA A 64 -27.95 -11.09 -2.10
C ALA A 64 -28.88 -11.53 -0.95
N GLY A 65 -29.21 -10.63 -0.01
CA GLY A 65 -30.11 -10.89 1.11
C GLY A 65 -29.70 -12.15 1.89
N PRO A 66 -30.57 -13.18 2.00
CA PRO A 66 -30.26 -14.41 2.73
C PRO A 66 -29.11 -15.22 2.12
N TYR A 67 -28.77 -14.99 0.84
CA TYR A 67 -27.65 -15.66 0.16
C TYR A 67 -26.30 -14.95 0.36
N ALA A 68 -26.26 -13.82 1.08
CA ALA A 68 -25.01 -13.09 1.35
C ALA A 68 -23.88 -13.96 1.96
N PRO A 69 -24.14 -14.91 2.88
CA PRO A 69 -23.10 -15.81 3.39
C PRO A 69 -22.43 -16.65 2.31
N LEU A 70 -23.17 -17.07 1.27
CA LEU A 70 -22.62 -17.84 0.17
C LEU A 70 -21.66 -16.99 -0.67
N SER A 71 -22.01 -15.74 -0.96
CA SER A 71 -21.15 -14.79 -1.64
C SER A 71 -19.88 -14.49 -0.83
N LEU A 72 -20.01 -14.29 0.48
CA LEU A 72 -18.86 -14.05 1.36
C LEU A 72 -17.96 -15.28 1.49
N LEU A 73 -18.54 -16.49 1.49
CA LEU A 73 -17.78 -17.74 1.49
C LEU A 73 -16.96 -17.88 0.20
N LEU A 74 -17.52 -17.52 -0.95
CA LEU A 74 -16.79 -17.50 -2.22
C LEU A 74 -15.61 -16.52 -2.17
N VAL A 75 -15.81 -15.30 -1.67
CA VAL A 75 -14.73 -14.32 -1.49
C VAL A 75 -13.63 -14.87 -0.57
N ALA A 76 -14.02 -15.44 0.57
CA ALA A 76 -13.08 -16.06 1.51
C ALA A 76 -12.30 -17.22 0.88
N ALA A 77 -12.95 -18.06 0.07
CA ALA A 77 -12.31 -19.16 -0.65
C ALA A 77 -11.26 -18.65 -1.65
N VAL A 78 -11.57 -17.58 -2.41
CA VAL A 78 -10.61 -16.96 -3.33
C VAL A 78 -9.41 -16.40 -2.57
N LEU A 79 -9.64 -15.62 -1.49
CA LEU A 79 -8.55 -15.09 -0.66
C LEU A 79 -7.69 -16.20 -0.04
N PHE A 80 -8.32 -17.31 0.35
CA PHE A 80 -7.62 -18.47 0.88
C PHE A 80 -6.68 -19.12 -0.14
N LEU A 81 -7.07 -19.21 -1.42
CA LEU A 81 -6.20 -19.71 -2.48
C LEU A 81 -4.97 -18.81 -2.69
N PHE A 82 -5.14 -17.49 -2.60
CA PHE A 82 -4.03 -16.53 -2.74
C PHE A 82 -3.01 -16.59 -1.61
N ARG A 83 -3.36 -17.12 -0.42
CA ARG A 83 -2.45 -17.25 0.72
C ARG A 83 -1.13 -17.91 0.36
N ARG A 84 -1.17 -19.01 -0.41
CA ARG A 84 0.06 -19.74 -0.79
C ARG A 84 0.93 -18.93 -1.74
N VAL A 85 0.30 -18.26 -2.69
CA VAL A 85 0.98 -17.38 -3.66
C VAL A 85 1.73 -16.26 -2.94
N TYR A 86 1.10 -15.58 -1.96
CA TYR A 86 1.77 -14.53 -1.18
C TYR A 86 2.95 -15.05 -0.37
N GLY A 87 2.83 -16.26 0.20
CA GLY A 87 3.91 -16.91 0.94
C GLY A 87 5.11 -17.25 0.05
N GLU A 88 4.86 -17.82 -1.14
CA GLU A 88 5.91 -18.20 -2.10
C GLU A 88 6.61 -16.95 -2.67
N VAL A 89 5.84 -15.96 -3.08
CA VAL A 89 6.38 -14.71 -3.66
C VAL A 89 7.16 -13.91 -2.63
N GLY A 90 6.63 -13.74 -1.41
CA GLY A 90 7.26 -12.96 -0.35
C GLY A 90 8.54 -13.60 0.20
N THR A 91 8.67 -14.93 0.09
CA THR A 91 9.90 -15.65 0.49
C THR A 91 10.91 -15.75 -0.64
N ALA A 92 10.48 -15.82 -1.91
CA ALA A 92 11.37 -15.93 -3.06
C ALA A 92 12.10 -14.61 -3.40
N LEU A 93 11.47 -13.45 -3.16
CA LEU A 93 12.01 -12.14 -3.53
C LEU A 93 11.87 -11.13 -2.37
N PRO A 94 12.81 -11.12 -1.40
CA PRO A 94 12.83 -10.15 -0.30
C PRO A 94 13.30 -8.77 -0.80
N LEU A 95 12.50 -8.17 -1.68
CA LEU A 95 12.77 -6.89 -2.33
C LEU A 95 12.02 -5.77 -1.59
N ASN A 96 12.72 -4.71 -1.23
CA ASN A 96 12.11 -3.47 -0.76
C ASN A 96 11.37 -2.83 -1.95
N GLY A 97 10.03 -2.84 -1.95
CA GLY A 97 9.19 -2.26 -3.01
C GLY A 97 7.93 -3.04 -3.40
N GLY A 98 7.58 -4.08 -2.62
CA GLY A 98 6.28 -4.73 -2.69
C GLY A 98 5.93 -5.33 -4.06
N ALA A 99 4.64 -5.31 -4.40
CA ALA A 99 4.12 -5.92 -5.64
C ALA A 99 4.77 -5.35 -6.91
N TYR A 100 5.11 -4.06 -6.97
CA TYR A 100 5.78 -3.47 -8.13
C TYR A 100 7.16 -4.09 -8.36
N ASN A 101 7.99 -4.18 -7.32
CA ASN A 101 9.33 -4.75 -7.47
C ASN A 101 9.29 -6.25 -7.74
N VAL A 102 8.32 -6.98 -7.18
CA VAL A 102 8.07 -8.38 -7.58
C VAL A 102 7.79 -8.46 -9.08
N LEU A 103 6.87 -7.65 -9.59
CA LEU A 103 6.50 -7.65 -11.01
C LEU A 103 7.65 -7.16 -11.90
N LEU A 104 8.42 -6.16 -11.47
CA LEU A 104 9.58 -5.67 -12.22
C LEU A 104 10.66 -6.75 -12.40
N ASN A 105 10.76 -7.68 -11.45
CA ASN A 105 11.72 -8.79 -11.47
C ASN A 105 11.17 -10.08 -12.09
N THR A 106 9.86 -10.17 -12.34
CA THR A 106 9.20 -11.38 -12.86
C THR A 106 8.52 -11.18 -14.22
N THR A 107 8.32 -9.92 -14.63
CA THR A 107 7.75 -9.55 -15.93
C THR A 107 8.49 -8.35 -16.54
N SER A 108 7.94 -7.78 -17.62
CA SER A 108 8.53 -6.61 -18.29
C SER A 108 8.18 -5.30 -17.58
N LYS A 109 9.06 -4.29 -17.72
CA LYS A 109 8.89 -2.94 -17.14
C LYS A 109 7.51 -2.32 -17.45
N ARG A 110 7.01 -2.50 -18.68
CA ARG A 110 5.70 -1.96 -19.11
C ARG A 110 4.54 -2.62 -18.39
N PHE A 111 4.58 -3.95 -18.24
CA PHE A 111 3.55 -4.68 -17.51
C PHE A 111 3.60 -4.39 -16.01
N ALA A 112 4.80 -4.33 -15.43
CA ALA A 112 4.99 -3.97 -14.03
C ALA A 112 4.46 -2.55 -13.72
N SER A 113 4.76 -1.56 -14.58
CA SER A 113 4.25 -0.20 -14.39
C SER A 113 2.73 -0.11 -14.59
N LEU A 114 2.18 -0.79 -15.59
CA LEU A 114 0.73 -0.84 -15.82
C LEU A 114 0.01 -1.45 -14.62
N ALA A 115 0.50 -2.59 -14.12
CA ALA A 115 -0.04 -3.25 -12.94
C ALA A 115 0.05 -2.34 -11.69
N ALA A 116 1.17 -1.66 -11.47
CA ALA A 116 1.29 -0.70 -10.37
C ALA A 116 0.29 0.46 -10.49
N CYS A 117 0.10 1.02 -11.69
CA CYS A 117 -0.91 2.04 -11.92
C CYS A 117 -2.33 1.53 -11.65
N LEU A 118 -2.66 0.31 -12.08
CA LEU A 118 -3.96 -0.32 -11.80
C LEU A 118 -4.17 -0.57 -10.31
N THR A 119 -3.12 -0.98 -9.59
CA THR A 119 -3.16 -1.16 -8.13
C THR A 119 -3.43 0.16 -7.43
N ILE A 120 -2.69 1.23 -7.77
CA ILE A 120 -2.92 2.56 -7.19
C ILE A 120 -4.33 3.06 -7.50
N LEU A 121 -4.78 2.93 -8.74
CA LEU A 121 -6.14 3.30 -9.14
C LEU A 121 -7.20 2.54 -8.34
N SER A 122 -6.99 1.24 -8.14
CA SER A 122 -7.86 0.41 -7.30
C SER A 122 -7.87 0.90 -5.85
N TYR A 123 -6.71 1.22 -5.26
CA TYR A 123 -6.64 1.72 -3.89
C TYR A 123 -7.33 3.08 -3.73
N ILE A 124 -7.19 3.99 -4.69
CA ILE A 124 -7.88 5.29 -4.68
C ILE A 124 -9.39 5.08 -4.76
N ALA A 125 -9.86 4.21 -5.66
CA ALA A 125 -11.28 3.88 -5.77
C ALA A 125 -11.83 3.29 -4.46
N THR A 126 -11.09 2.36 -3.84
CA THR A 126 -11.45 1.78 -2.53
C THR A 126 -11.51 2.83 -1.43
N ALA A 127 -10.55 3.78 -1.38
CA ALA A 127 -10.56 4.86 -0.40
C ALA A 127 -11.80 5.75 -0.54
N VAL A 128 -12.19 6.10 -1.77
CA VAL A 128 -13.40 6.90 -2.05
C VAL A 128 -14.67 6.17 -1.63
N ILE A 129 -14.79 4.88 -1.96
CA ILE A 129 -15.95 4.06 -1.59
C ILE A 129 -16.04 3.93 -0.06
N SER A 130 -14.93 3.60 0.60
CA SER A 130 -14.87 3.46 2.05
C SER A 130 -15.25 4.76 2.78
N ALA A 131 -14.75 5.91 2.31
CA ALA A 131 -15.12 7.21 2.85
C ALA A 131 -16.60 7.53 2.64
N TYR A 132 -17.15 7.22 1.47
CA TYR A 132 -18.57 7.42 1.16
C TYR A 132 -19.47 6.60 2.08
N GLU A 133 -19.15 5.32 2.28
CA GLU A 133 -19.93 4.44 3.15
C GLU A 133 -19.81 4.85 4.61
N ALA A 134 -18.62 5.24 5.08
CA ALA A 134 -18.45 5.78 6.43
C ALA A 134 -19.36 6.98 6.69
N MET A 135 -19.46 7.92 5.74
CA MET A 135 -20.36 9.07 5.84
C MET A 135 -21.83 8.69 5.68
N HIS A 136 -22.13 7.66 4.88
CA HIS A 136 -23.48 7.12 4.76
C HIS A 136 -23.95 6.49 6.08
N TYR A 137 -23.10 5.72 6.76
CA TYR A 137 -23.37 5.21 8.10
C TYR A 137 -23.54 6.34 9.12
N ALA A 138 -22.67 7.36 9.08
CA ALA A 138 -22.79 8.53 9.96
C ALA A 138 -24.10 9.29 9.72
N HIS A 139 -24.58 9.38 8.48
CA HIS A 139 -25.86 9.99 8.14
C HIS A 139 -27.06 9.23 8.73
N GLN A 140 -26.98 7.91 8.89
CA GLN A 140 -28.03 7.15 9.57
C GLN A 140 -28.13 7.50 11.07
N ILE A 141 -27.02 7.88 11.70
CA ILE A 141 -26.97 8.34 13.09
C ILE A 141 -27.42 9.81 13.17
N TRP A 142 -26.92 10.66 12.28
CA TRP A 142 -27.26 12.08 12.20
C TRP A 142 -27.78 12.45 10.80
N ARG A 143 -29.12 12.48 10.68
CA ARG A 143 -29.82 12.75 9.41
C ARG A 143 -29.60 14.16 8.81
N GLY A 144 -29.00 15.09 9.56
CA GLY A 144 -28.64 16.42 9.06
C GLY A 144 -27.31 16.45 8.30
N LEU A 145 -26.53 15.37 8.32
CA LEU A 145 -25.22 15.30 7.68
C LEU A 145 -25.37 15.13 6.16
N HIS A 146 -24.85 16.05 5.36
CA HIS A 146 -24.85 15.88 3.91
C HIS A 146 -23.72 14.93 3.50
N VAL A 147 -24.06 13.75 2.97
CA VAL A 147 -23.12 12.67 2.71
C VAL A 147 -21.98 13.11 1.77
N ILE A 148 -22.30 13.68 0.60
CA ILE A 148 -21.28 14.05 -0.40
C ILE A 148 -20.25 15.06 0.12
N PRO A 149 -20.63 16.24 0.67
CA PRO A 149 -19.64 17.18 1.18
C PRO A 149 -18.89 16.62 2.40
N ALA A 150 -19.52 15.80 3.24
CA ALA A 150 -18.83 15.13 4.34
C ALA A 150 -17.78 14.13 3.84
N THR A 151 -18.06 13.39 2.77
CA THR A 151 -17.11 12.46 2.14
C THR A 151 -15.92 13.21 1.55
N ILE A 152 -16.18 14.32 0.85
CA ILE A 152 -15.12 15.17 0.29
C ILE A 152 -14.25 15.75 1.41
N LEU A 153 -14.86 16.25 2.48
CA LEU A 153 -14.14 16.78 3.65
C LEU A 153 -13.27 15.70 4.31
N LEU A 154 -13.82 14.49 4.51
CA LEU A 154 -13.09 13.37 5.07
C LEU A 154 -11.88 13.01 4.20
N LEU A 155 -12.08 12.83 2.89
CA LEU A 155 -10.98 12.53 1.97
C LEU A 155 -9.94 13.67 1.96
N SER A 156 -10.37 14.93 1.97
CA SER A 156 -9.46 16.08 1.98
C SER A 156 -8.64 16.21 3.26
N LEU A 157 -9.12 15.68 4.38
CA LEU A 157 -8.39 15.65 5.65
C LEU A 157 -7.23 14.65 5.63
N PHE A 158 -7.35 13.57 4.84
CA PHE A 158 -6.39 12.47 4.78
C PHE A 158 -5.57 12.41 3.48
N ALA A 159 -5.93 13.20 2.46
CA ALA A 159 -5.23 13.32 1.18
C ALA A 159 -3.96 14.19 1.31
#